data_AF-T1AF77-F1
#
_entry.id   AF-T1AF77-F1
#
_cell.length_a   1.000
_cell.length_b   1.000
_cell.length_c   1.000
_cell.angle_alpha   90.00
_cell.angle_beta   90.00
_cell.angle_gamma   90.00
#
_symmetry.space_group_name_H-M   'P 1'
#
loop_
_entity.id
_entity.type
_entity.pdbx_description
1 polymer ?
#
loop_
_entity_poly.entity_id
_entity_poly.type
_entity_poly.pdbx_seq_one_letter_code
_entity_poly.pdbx_strand_id
1 'polypeptide(L)' 'NPRGGQKIDFAPHAAERFKTRTQVERVNARLKDEFGARWLRVRGPAKVTAHLMLAVLALTADQLLRLVT' A
#
# COMPACT_ATOMS: atom_id res chain seq x y z
N ASN A 1 0.22 -8.42 16.39
CA ASN A 1 0.69 -9.56 15.57
C ASN A 1 0.14 -10.82 16.22
N PRO A 2 -0.68 -11.65 15.55
CA PRO A 2 -1.17 -12.92 16.10
C PRO A 2 -0.07 -13.99 16.10
N ARG A 3 1.12 -13.62 16.60
CA ARG A 3 2.24 -14.51 16.91
C ARG A 3 2.58 -14.16 18.34
N GLY A 4 2.10 -14.99 19.28
CA GLY A 4 2.13 -14.79 20.72
C GLY A 4 3.53 -14.79 21.33
N GLY A 5 4.41 -13.89 20.89
CA GLY A 5 5.64 -13.52 21.57
C GLY A 5 5.44 -12.24 22.38
N GLN A 6 6.23 -12.07 23.45
CA GLN A 6 6.25 -10.84 24.24
C GLN A 6 6.32 -9.62 23.33
N LYS A 7 5.43 -8.64 23.56
CA LYS A 7 5.47 -7.37 22.84
C LYS A 7 6.80 -6.71 23.18
N ILE A 8 7.69 -6.65 22.19
CA ILE A 8 8.89 -5.82 22.28
C ILE A 8 8.40 -4.38 22.28
N ASP A 9 8.60 -3.69 23.39
CA ASP A 9 8.30 -2.26 23.46
C ASP A 9 9.23 -1.51 22.51
N PHE A 10 8.62 -0.80 21.57
CA PHE A 10 9.38 0.03 20.65
C PHE A 10 9.92 1.25 21.40
N ALA A 11 11.17 1.60 21.12
CA ALA A 11 11.67 2.93 21.48
C ALA A 11 10.75 4.01 20.89
N PRO A 12 10.59 5.20 21.54
CA PRO A 12 9.57 6.18 21.18
C PRO A 12 9.58 6.57 19.70
N HIS A 13 10.78 6.76 19.13
CA HIS A 13 10.98 7.08 17.72
C HIS A 13 10.65 5.92 16.76
N ALA A 14 10.83 4.67 17.20
CA ALA A 14 10.51 3.49 16.41
C ALA A 14 9.00 3.21 16.43
N ALA A 15 8.34 3.47 17.57
CA ALA A 15 6.89 3.41 17.70
C ALA A 15 6.20 4.41 16.77
N GLU A 16 6.76 5.61 16.64
CA GLU A 16 6.24 6.65 15.75
C GLU A 16 6.41 6.28 14.27
N ARG A 17 7.58 5.79 13.86
CA ARG A 17 7.80 5.25 12.50
C ARG A 17 6.92 4.04 12.19
N PHE A 18 6.62 3.21 13.19
CA PHE A 18 5.74 2.07 13.04
C PHE A 18 4.30 2.49 12.68
N LYS A 19 3.84 3.68 13.09
CA LYS A 19 2.54 4.23 12.68
C LYS A 19 2.46 4.46 11.17
N THR A 20 3.57 4.80 10.52
CA THR A 20 3.63 5.01 9.05
C THR A 20 3.38 3.71 8.28
N ARG A 21 3.69 2.54 8.86
CA ARG A 21 3.42 1.24 8.25
C ARG A 21 1.94 1.04 7.95
N THR A 22 1.05 1.50 8.82
CA THR A 22 -0.39 1.38 8.62
C THR A 22 -0.85 2.10 7.35
N GLN A 23 -0.23 3.23 7.01
CA GLN A 23 -0.53 3.92 5.75
C GLN A 23 -0.09 3.11 4.54
N VAL A 24 1.13 2.55 4.58
CA VAL A 24 1.67 1.71 3.51
C VAL A 24 0.83 0.44 3.31
N GLU A 25 0.35 -0.17 4.40
CA GLU A 25 -0.54 -1.33 4.33
C GLU A 25 -1.88 -0.99 3.67
N ARG A 26 -2.49 0.15 4.01
CA ARG A 26 -3.72 0.62 3.34
C ARG A 26 -3.51 0.89 1.86
N VAL A 27 -2.42 1.58 1.51
CA VAL A 27 -2.07 1.85 0.10
C VAL A 27 -1.94 0.55 -0.68
N ASN A 28 -1.23 -0.44 -0.13
CA ASN A 28 -1.06 -1.74 -0.78
C ASN A 28 -2.36 -2.57 -0.84
N ALA A 29 -3.25 -2.45 0.15
CA ALA A 29 -4.56 -3.09 0.11
C ALA A 29 -5.41 -2.51 -1.04
N ARG A 30 -5.52 -1.18 -1.11
CA ARG A 30 -6.26 -0.49 -2.18
C ARG A 30 -5.69 -0.79 -3.55
N LEU A 31 -4.37 -0.76 -3.71
CA LEU A 31 -3.72 -1.10 -4.97
C LEU A 31 -4.13 -2.51 -5.46
N LYS A 32 -4.25 -3.48 -4.54
CA LYS A 32 -4.65 -4.86 -4.86
C LYS A 32 -6.14 -4.98 -5.16
N ASP A 33 -6.97 -4.43 -4.29
CA ASP A 33 -8.40 -4.73 -4.27
C ASP A 33 -9.22 -3.74 -5.13
N GLU A 34 -8.78 -2.48 -5.26
CA GLU A 34 -9.46 -1.44 -6.03
C GLU A 34 -8.81 -1.17 -7.40
N PHE A 35 -7.48 -1.25 -7.49
CA PHE A 35 -6.74 -0.93 -8.72
C PHE A 35 -6.19 -2.17 -9.46
N GLY A 36 -6.76 -3.35 -9.19
CA GLY A 36 -6.58 -4.55 -10.02
C GLY A 36 -5.24 -5.29 -9.83
N ALA A 37 -4.36 -4.87 -8.91
CA ALA A 37 -3.08 -5.57 -8.70
C ALA A 37 -3.23 -7.00 -8.15
N ARG A 38 -4.41 -7.38 -7.63
CA ARG A 38 -4.70 -8.76 -7.20
C ARG A 38 -4.83 -9.74 -8.37
N TRP A 39 -5.44 -9.31 -9.47
CA TRP A 39 -5.90 -10.17 -10.56
C TRP A 39 -5.28 -9.78 -11.92
N LEU A 40 -3.99 -9.45 -11.89
CA LEU A 40 -3.28 -8.88 -13.03
C LEU A 40 -2.94 -9.97 -14.07
N ARG A 41 -3.64 -9.97 -15.21
CA ARG A 41 -3.51 -10.98 -16.28
C ARG A 41 -2.84 -10.40 -17.53
N VAL A 42 -1.54 -10.14 -17.44
CA VAL A 42 -0.70 -9.71 -18.57
C VAL A 42 0.55 -10.57 -18.68
N ARG A 43 1.04 -10.78 -19.90
CA ARG A 43 2.25 -11.57 -20.15
C ARG A 43 3.48 -10.65 -20.28
N GLY A 44 4.45 -10.85 -19.39
CA GLY A 44 5.78 -10.23 -19.44
C GLY A 44 5.99 -9.14 -18.36
N PRO A 45 7.20 -9.05 -17.78
CA PRO A 45 7.48 -8.19 -16.63
C PRO A 45 7.27 -6.70 -16.93
N ALA A 46 7.65 -6.24 -18.14
CA ALA A 46 7.46 -4.84 -18.53
C ALA A 46 5.99 -4.40 -18.49
N LYS A 47 5.06 -5.28 -18.91
CA LYS A 47 3.62 -4.99 -18.90
C LYS A 47 3.06 -4.98 -17.48
N VAL A 48 3.55 -5.89 -16.62
CA VAL A 48 3.19 -5.92 -15.20
C VAL A 48 3.61 -4.62 -14.54
N THR A 49 4.86 -4.20 -14.72
CA THR A 49 5.38 -2.95 -14.14
C THR A 49 4.62 -1.73 -14.65
N ALA A 50 4.36 -1.63 -15.96
CA ALA A 50 3.60 -0.53 -16.53
C ALA A 50 2.19 -0.42 -15.91
N HIS A 51 1.48 -1.55 -15.78
CA HIS A 51 0.15 -1.58 -15.17
C HIS A 51 0.18 -1.16 -13.69
N LEU A 52 1.14 -1.70 -12.93
CA LEU A 52 1.29 -1.35 -11.51
C LEU A 52 1.64 0.13 -11.32
N MET A 53 2.53 0.68 -12.13
CA MET A 53 2.90 2.11 -12.04
C MET A 53 1.75 3.03 -12.43
N LEU A 54 0.98 2.66 -13.46
CA LEU A 54 -0.24 3.38 -13.81
C LEU A 54 -1.27 3.35 -12.67
N ALA A 55 -1.44 2.18 -12.03
CA ALA A 55 -2.32 2.03 -10.87
C ALA A 55 -1.89 2.90 -9.68
N VAL A 56 -0.57 3.04 -9.44
CA VAL A 56 -0.04 3.94 -8.40
C VAL A 56 -0.35 5.41 -8.72
N LEU A 57 -0.21 5.84 -9.99
CA LEU A 57 -0.58 7.19 -10.40
C LEU A 57 -2.07 7.45 -10.22
N ALA A 58 -2.93 6.50 -10.62
CA ALA A 58 -4.37 6.60 -10.45
C ALA A 58 -4.79 6.65 -8.96
N LEU A 59 -4.16 5.85 -8.11
CA LEU A 59 -4.36 5.90 -6.66
C LEU A 59 -3.95 7.26 -6.08
N THR A 60 -2.86 7.85 -6.58
CA THR A 60 -2.43 9.19 -6.17
C THR A 60 -3.45 10.25 -6.58
N ALA A 61 -3.97 10.18 -7.80
CA ALA A 61 -5.01 11.08 -8.28
C ALA A 61 -6.31 10.96 -7.45
N ASP A 62 -6.75 9.74 -7.15
CA ASP A 62 -7.91 9.50 -6.27
C ASP A 62 -7.70 10.12 -4.88
N GLN A 63 -6.50 10.00 -4.30
CA GLN A 63 -6.18 10.63 -3.02
C GLN A 63 -6.20 12.15 -3.08
N LEU A 64 -5.74 12.75 -4.19
CA LEU A 64 -5.82 14.20 -4.40
C LEU A 64 -7.26 14.68 -4.56
N LEU A 65 -8.09 13.94 -5.30
CA LEU A 65 -9.51 14.30 -5.46
C LEU A 65 -10.22 14.28 -4.10
N ARG A 66 -10.04 13.22 -3.30
CA ARG A 66 -10.57 13.11 -1.93
C ARG A 66 -10.08 14.18 -0.96
N LEU A 67 -8.97 14.85 -1.27
CA LEU A 67 -8.46 15.95 -0.46
C LEU A 67 -9.17 17.27 -0.80
N VAL A 68 -9.56 17.43 -2.06
CA VAL A 68 -10.15 18.67 -2.59
C VAL A 68 -11.69 18.66 -2.49
N THR A 69 -12.32 17.48 -2.50
CA THR A 69 -13.76 17.27 -2.30
C THR A 69 -14.08 16.86 -0.87
#